data_AF-A0AAN8PG44-F1
#
_entry.id   AF-A0AAN8PG44-F1
#
_cell.length_a   1.000
_cell.length_b   1.000
_cell.length_c   1.000
_cell.angle_alpha   90.00
_cell.angle_beta   90.00
_cell.angle_gamma   90.00
#
_symmetry.space_group_name_H-M   'P 1'
#
loop_
_entity.id
_entity.type
_entity.pdbx_description
1 polymer ?
#
loop_
_entity_poly.entity_id
_entity_poly.type
_entity_poly.pdbx_seq_one_letter_code
_entity_poly.pdbx_strand_id
1 'polypeptide(L)'
;MASLWLEKLKKAQKTCLIQDGRRKIHYTFDDGNELSEEYNEKNNDLIVRKWCKKGTLGGTSGWEFEVGEELKPRSLDSEGLMESNTNPIFVRKDTAQNFQWRIRNLPYPLDNYIVNISDDNKNIIIKTKNKKYYKKFSIPDMERAGLYLQQNQTQLAHANNTLIVSYKKPEEILKLEKLVHEEIKKMKASRDGDVDCNPS
;
A
#
# COMPACT_ATOMS: atom_id res chain seq x y z
N MET A 1 -15.37 -12.86 -5.48
CA MET A 1 -14.59 -11.62 -5.69
C MET A 1 -13.49 -11.51 -4.64
N ALA A 2 -13.79 -11.30 -3.34
CA ALA A 2 -12.79 -11.36 -2.26
C ALA A 2 -12.03 -12.71 -2.16
N SER A 3 -12.72 -13.83 -2.44
CA SER A 3 -12.10 -15.16 -2.51
C SER A 3 -11.03 -15.29 -3.59
N LEU A 4 -11.16 -14.58 -4.72
CA LEU A 4 -10.24 -14.71 -5.84
C LEU A 4 -8.83 -14.22 -5.50
N TRP A 5 -8.74 -13.17 -4.69
CA TRP A 5 -7.47 -12.63 -4.22
C TRP A 5 -6.72 -13.65 -3.34
N LEU A 6 -7.42 -14.21 -2.35
CA LEU A 6 -6.83 -15.22 -1.47
C LEU A 6 -6.37 -16.46 -2.27
N GLU A 7 -7.17 -16.91 -3.23
CA GLU A 7 -6.79 -18.03 -4.09
C GLU A 7 -5.59 -17.69 -4.99
N LYS A 8 -5.47 -16.45 -5.48
CA LYS A 8 -4.28 -15.99 -6.22
C LYS A 8 -3.02 -16.07 -5.35
N LEU A 9 -3.09 -15.60 -4.09
CA LEU A 9 -1.96 -15.67 -3.14
C LEU A 9 -1.62 -17.10 -2.72
N LYS A 10 -2.62 -18.00 -2.66
CA LYS A 10 -2.38 -19.42 -2.35
C LYS A 10 -1.62 -20.13 -3.47
N LYS A 11 -1.98 -19.86 -4.73
CA LYS A 11 -1.38 -20.48 -5.92
C LYS A 11 0.02 -19.96 -6.24
N ALA A 12 0.32 -18.72 -5.87
CA ALA A 12 1.63 -18.11 -6.11
C ALA A 12 2.77 -18.90 -5.44
N GLN A 13 3.92 -18.95 -6.11
CA GLN A 13 5.15 -19.33 -5.44
C GLN A 13 5.49 -18.26 -4.42
N LYS A 14 5.88 -18.67 -3.21
CA LYS A 14 6.05 -17.73 -2.11
C LYS A 14 7.18 -18.13 -1.18
N THR A 15 7.98 -17.15 -0.79
CA THR A 15 9.02 -17.27 0.23
C THR A 15 8.69 -16.36 1.40
N CYS A 16 9.11 -16.76 2.61
CA CYS A 16 8.87 -16.01 3.82
C CYS A 16 10.15 -15.87 4.63
N LEU A 17 10.47 -14.63 5.01
CA LEU A 17 11.62 -14.27 5.82
C LEU A 17 11.16 -13.43 7.01
N ILE A 18 11.69 -13.71 8.20
CA ILE A 18 11.52 -12.83 9.36
C ILE A 18 12.83 -12.09 9.60
N GLN A 19 12.77 -10.76 9.54
CA GLN A 19 13.93 -9.89 9.72
C GLN A 19 13.48 -8.55 10.31
N ASP A 20 14.23 -8.00 11.27
CA ASP A 20 13.97 -6.71 11.93
C ASP A 20 12.56 -6.57 12.53
N GLY A 21 12.01 -7.66 13.09
CA GLY A 21 10.65 -7.69 13.62
C GLY A 21 9.56 -7.53 12.54
N ARG A 22 9.91 -7.79 11.28
CA ARG A 22 9.00 -7.81 10.14
C ARG A 22 8.97 -9.18 9.51
N ARG A 23 7.76 -9.64 9.16
CA ARG A 23 7.56 -10.79 8.29
C ARG A 23 7.48 -10.29 6.85
N LYS A 24 8.49 -10.60 6.06
CA LYS A 24 8.60 -10.27 4.65
C LYS A 24 8.16 -11.47 3.82
N ILE A 25 7.30 -11.24 2.85
CA ILE A 25 6.77 -12.27 1.97
C ILE A 25 6.98 -11.82 0.54
N HIS A 26 7.58 -12.69 -0.26
CA HIS A 26 7.72 -12.47 -1.68
C HIS A 26 6.84 -13.48 -2.41
N TYR A 27 5.99 -13.00 -3.31
CA TYR A 27 5.13 -13.80 -4.16
C TYR A 27 5.57 -13.64 -5.61
N THR A 28 5.74 -14.75 -6.30
CA THR A 28 5.93 -14.81 -7.76
C THR A 28 4.70 -15.48 -8.36
N PHE A 29 4.01 -14.74 -9.23
CA PHE A 29 2.80 -15.20 -9.91
C PHE A 29 3.12 -15.89 -11.25
N ASP A 30 2.16 -16.64 -11.78
CA ASP A 30 2.23 -17.34 -13.07
C ASP A 30 2.37 -16.40 -14.27
N ASP A 31 1.77 -15.22 -14.18
CA ASP A 31 1.91 -14.13 -15.14
C ASP A 31 3.31 -13.45 -15.11
N GLY A 32 4.17 -13.87 -14.18
CA GLY A 32 5.52 -13.35 -13.98
C GLY A 32 5.57 -12.01 -13.24
N ASN A 33 4.44 -11.51 -12.74
CA ASN A 33 4.44 -10.39 -11.80
C ASN A 33 4.94 -10.84 -10.43
N GLU A 34 5.53 -9.91 -9.70
CA GLU A 34 5.97 -10.13 -8.34
C GLU A 34 5.26 -9.17 -7.37
N LEU A 35 5.05 -9.64 -6.15
CA LEU A 35 4.50 -8.89 -5.05
C LEU A 35 5.36 -9.11 -3.82
N SER A 36 5.77 -8.03 -3.18
CA SER A 36 6.47 -8.08 -1.90
C SER A 36 5.61 -7.39 -0.84
N GLU A 37 5.33 -8.12 0.24
CA GLU A 37 4.59 -7.63 1.39
C GLU A 37 5.44 -7.71 2.66
N GLU A 38 5.34 -6.68 3.50
CA GLU A 38 5.95 -6.68 4.82
C GLU A 38 4.90 -6.44 5.89
N TYR A 39 4.85 -7.33 6.86
CA TYR A 39 3.94 -7.26 8.00
C TYR A 39 4.73 -7.02 9.29
N ASN A 40 4.18 -6.21 10.18
CA ASN A 40 4.72 -6.08 11.52
C ASN A 40 4.51 -7.40 12.28
N GLU A 41 5.55 -7.97 12.87
CA GLU A 41 5.44 -9.29 13.53
C GLU A 41 4.57 -9.26 14.79
N LYS A 42 4.49 -8.11 15.48
CA LYS A 42 3.75 -7.99 16.74
C LYS A 42 2.25 -7.85 16.55
N ASN A 43 1.84 -6.95 15.64
CA ASN A 43 0.42 -6.61 15.46
C ASN A 43 -0.16 -7.05 14.11
N ASN A 44 0.66 -7.60 13.21
CA ASN A 44 0.27 -8.10 11.89
C ASN A 44 -0.27 -7.04 10.93
N ASP A 45 -0.03 -5.75 11.21
CA ASP A 45 -0.36 -4.69 10.28
C ASP A 45 0.52 -4.79 9.03
N LEU A 46 -0.11 -4.64 7.85
CA LEU A 46 0.60 -4.49 6.58
C LEU A 46 1.34 -3.15 6.56
N ILE A 47 2.66 -3.21 6.55
CA ILE A 47 3.55 -2.03 6.54
C ILE A 47 3.85 -1.63 5.09
N VAL A 48 4.21 -2.61 4.27
CA VAL A 48 4.61 -2.39 2.88
C VAL A 48 3.89 -3.39 2.00
N ARG A 49 3.40 -2.90 0.85
CA ARG A 49 3.01 -3.72 -0.28
C ARG A 49 3.54 -3.05 -1.53
N LYS A 50 4.33 -3.77 -2.31
CA LYS A 50 4.90 -3.27 -3.56
C LYS A 50 4.84 -4.33 -4.66
N TRP A 51 4.67 -3.88 -5.89
CA TRP A 51 4.53 -4.71 -7.07
C TRP A 51 5.71 -4.52 -8.02
N CYS A 52 6.14 -5.60 -8.65
CA CYS A 52 7.08 -5.58 -9.76
C CYS A 52 6.37 -6.19 -10.96
N LYS A 53 5.99 -5.38 -11.95
CA LYS A 53 5.30 -5.88 -13.14
C LYS A 53 6.31 -6.36 -14.17
N LYS A 54 6.04 -7.48 -14.81
CA LYS A 54 6.84 -7.93 -15.95
C LYS A 54 6.63 -6.98 -17.12
N GLY A 55 7.70 -6.40 -17.65
CA GLY A 55 7.64 -5.51 -18.81
C GLY A 55 7.40 -6.27 -20.11
N THR A 56 6.81 -5.58 -21.09
CA THR A 56 6.44 -6.11 -22.40
C THR A 56 7.63 -6.57 -23.26
N LEU A 57 8.84 -6.07 -22.98
CA LEU A 57 10.07 -6.38 -23.74
C LEU A 57 11.08 -7.21 -22.92
N GLY A 58 10.62 -7.99 -21.93
CA GLY A 58 11.48 -8.85 -21.12
C GLY A 58 12.28 -8.14 -20.03
N GLY A 59 12.23 -6.81 -19.93
CA GLY A 59 12.71 -6.04 -18.78
C GLY A 59 11.69 -6.02 -17.65
N THR A 60 12.14 -6.02 -16.39
CA THR A 60 11.26 -5.87 -15.23
C THR A 60 10.98 -4.38 -14.96
N SER A 61 9.72 -4.01 -14.74
CA SER A 61 9.43 -2.65 -14.23
C SER A 61 9.97 -2.52 -12.80
N GLY A 62 10.42 -1.32 -12.41
CA GLY A 62 10.85 -1.09 -11.03
C GLY A 62 9.73 -1.37 -10.01
N TRP A 63 10.09 -1.52 -8.74
CA TRP A 63 9.12 -1.74 -7.67
C TRP A 63 8.20 -0.53 -7.47
N GLU A 64 6.89 -0.73 -7.60
CA GLU A 64 5.84 0.27 -7.37
C GLU A 64 5.16 0.03 -6.01
N PHE A 65 5.19 1.01 -5.12
CA PHE A 65 4.54 0.91 -3.80
C PHE A 65 3.02 1.12 -3.89
N GLU A 66 2.26 0.16 -3.37
CA GLU A 66 0.81 0.25 -3.15
C GLU A 66 0.49 0.70 -1.71
N VAL A 67 1.23 0.15 -0.73
CA VAL A 67 1.12 0.48 0.70
C VAL A 67 2.51 0.74 1.24
N GLY A 68 2.62 1.73 2.11
CA GLY A 68 3.89 2.24 2.60
C GLY A 68 4.62 3.04 1.54
N GLU A 69 5.83 3.45 1.89
CA GLU A 69 6.78 4.09 0.98
C GLU A 69 8.18 3.85 1.56
N GLU A 70 9.15 3.59 0.70
CA GLU A 70 10.55 3.73 1.09
C GLU A 70 10.85 5.23 1.17
N LEU A 71 11.03 5.75 2.38
CA LEU A 71 11.56 7.08 2.57
C LEU A 71 12.99 7.09 2.03
N LYS A 72 13.15 7.37 0.73
CA LYS A 72 14.47 7.51 0.13
C LYS A 72 15.19 8.62 0.90
N PRO A 73 16.27 8.30 1.63
CA PRO A 73 17.09 9.33 2.24
C PRO A 73 17.54 10.24 1.10
N ARG A 74 17.41 11.55 1.29
CA ARG A 74 17.91 12.51 0.32
C ARG A 74 19.41 12.26 0.16
N SER A 75 19.83 11.73 -0.98
CA SER A 75 21.25 11.63 -1.30
C SER A 75 21.77 13.06 -1.39
N LEU A 76 22.64 13.45 -0.46
CA LEU A 76 23.33 14.75 -0.51
C LEU A 76 24.26 14.82 -1.73
N ASP A 77 24.62 13.66 -2.29
CA ASP A 77 25.50 13.50 -3.46
C ASP A 77 24.72 13.40 -4.79
N SER A 78 23.41 13.65 -4.78
CA SER A 78 22.63 13.69 -6.03
C SER A 78 22.91 14.98 -6.78
N GLU A 79 24.04 15.05 -7.49
CA GLU A 79 24.31 16.07 -8.50
C GLU A 79 23.32 15.92 -9.67
N GLY A 80 22.12 16.51 -9.52
CA GLY A 80 21.07 16.39 -10.52
C GLY A 80 19.78 17.13 -10.16
N LEU A 81 18.82 17.10 -11.08
CA LEU A 81 17.48 17.64 -10.84
C LEU A 81 16.74 16.77 -9.81
N MET A 82 16.20 17.42 -8.78
CA MET A 82 15.47 16.76 -7.70
C MET A 82 14.09 17.39 -7.53
N GLU A 83 13.10 16.59 -7.13
CA GLU A 83 11.77 17.08 -6.81
C GLU A 83 11.81 18.08 -5.66
N SER A 84 10.98 19.12 -5.75
CA SER A 84 10.85 20.11 -4.68
C SER A 84 10.36 19.45 -3.40
N ASN A 85 10.97 19.82 -2.28
CA ASN A 85 10.52 19.39 -0.95
C ASN A 85 9.15 19.96 -0.56
N THR A 86 8.61 20.91 -1.35
CA THR A 86 7.26 21.46 -1.20
C THR A 86 6.19 20.72 -2.00
N ASN A 87 6.58 19.77 -2.87
CA ASN A 87 5.62 18.99 -3.64
C ASN A 87 4.78 18.09 -2.71
N PRO A 88 3.47 17.92 -2.94
CA PRO A 88 2.65 17.03 -2.15
C PRO A 88 3.12 15.57 -2.23
N ILE A 89 3.37 14.96 -1.08
CA ILE A 89 3.82 13.56 -0.99
C ILE A 89 2.65 12.72 -0.51
N PHE A 90 2.21 11.77 -1.34
CA PHE A 90 1.04 10.93 -1.11
C PHE A 90 1.46 9.52 -0.70
N VAL A 91 1.16 9.12 0.53
CA VAL A 91 1.54 7.80 1.07
C VAL A 91 0.33 7.10 1.65
N ARG A 92 0.14 5.83 1.33
CA ARG A 92 -0.85 4.98 1.99
C ARG A 92 -0.21 4.31 3.22
N LYS A 93 -0.81 4.49 4.38
CA LYS A 93 -0.40 3.86 5.64
C LYS A 93 -1.65 3.45 6.40
N ASP A 94 -2.03 2.20 6.24
CA ASP A 94 -3.27 1.67 6.80
C ASP A 94 -3.19 1.49 8.31
N THR A 95 -4.36 1.32 8.90
CA THR A 95 -4.56 0.90 10.29
C THR A 95 -5.39 -0.39 10.29
N ALA A 96 -5.52 -1.04 11.45
CA ALA A 96 -6.37 -2.21 11.59
C ALA A 96 -7.81 -2.00 11.06
N GLN A 97 -8.37 -0.79 11.22
CA GLN A 97 -9.79 -0.52 10.91
C GLN A 97 -10.01 0.39 9.69
N ASN A 98 -8.97 1.06 9.20
CA ASN A 98 -9.11 2.03 8.12
C ASN A 98 -7.99 1.89 7.10
N PHE A 99 -8.34 2.01 5.83
CA PHE A 99 -7.39 2.45 4.81
C PHE A 99 -7.07 3.92 5.06
N GLN A 100 -5.80 4.31 5.04
CA GLN A 100 -5.43 5.69 5.35
C GLN A 100 -4.35 6.21 4.40
N TRP A 101 -4.55 7.43 3.92
CA TRP A 101 -3.58 8.17 3.11
C TRP A 101 -3.14 9.41 3.85
N ARG A 102 -1.83 9.63 3.87
CA ARG A 102 -1.19 10.82 4.41
C ARG A 102 -0.61 11.60 3.26
N ILE A 103 -1.07 12.83 3.13
CA ILE A 103 -0.67 13.72 2.05
C ILE A 103 0.06 14.90 2.69
N ARG A 104 1.39 14.83 2.67
CA ARG A 104 2.27 15.86 3.25
C ARG A 104 2.36 17.06 2.33
N ASN A 105 2.91 18.16 2.86
CA ASN A 105 3.11 19.42 2.14
C ASN A 105 1.81 20.05 1.62
N LEU A 106 0.73 19.86 2.39
CA LEU A 106 -0.57 20.47 2.15
C LEU A 106 -0.85 21.48 3.26
N PRO A 107 -0.52 22.78 3.09
CA PRO A 107 -0.52 23.77 4.17
C PRO A 107 -1.88 24.43 4.42
N TYR A 108 -2.91 24.10 3.63
CA TYR A 108 -4.21 24.75 3.73
C TYR A 108 -5.01 24.19 4.92
N PRO A 109 -5.92 24.97 5.53
CA PRO A 109 -6.79 24.47 6.59
C PRO A 109 -7.76 23.38 6.09
N LEU A 110 -8.30 22.60 7.04
CA LEU A 110 -9.15 21.44 6.75
C LEU A 110 -10.36 21.78 5.85
N ASP A 111 -10.96 22.95 6.04
CA ASP A 111 -12.12 23.44 5.31
C ASP A 111 -11.84 23.79 3.84
N ASN A 112 -10.57 23.92 3.44
CA ASN A 112 -10.18 24.09 2.05
C ASN A 112 -10.24 22.78 1.26
N TYR A 113 -10.21 21.62 1.93
CA TYR A 113 -10.25 20.32 1.28
C TYR A 113 -11.68 19.82 1.08
N ILE A 114 -11.92 19.22 -0.08
CA ILE A 114 -13.16 18.56 -0.44
C ILE A 114 -12.80 17.15 -0.84
N VAL A 115 -13.36 16.16 -0.14
CA VAL A 115 -13.14 14.74 -0.40
C VAL A 115 -14.46 14.07 -0.72
N ASN A 116 -14.59 13.61 -1.96
CA ASN A 116 -15.80 12.98 -2.48
C ASN A 116 -15.47 11.61 -3.07
N ILE A 117 -16.42 10.69 -3.02
CA ILE A 117 -16.43 9.50 -3.87
C ILE A 117 -16.87 9.90 -5.29
N SER A 118 -16.24 9.32 -6.31
CA SER A 118 -16.62 9.53 -7.71
C SER A 118 -17.98 8.92 -8.05
N ASP A 119 -18.61 9.38 -9.13
CA ASP A 119 -19.95 8.95 -9.54
C ASP A 119 -20.04 7.44 -9.84
N ASP A 120 -18.93 6.82 -10.25
CA ASP A 120 -18.81 5.37 -10.46
C ASP A 120 -18.62 4.56 -9.16
N ASN A 121 -18.57 5.23 -8.00
CA ASN A 121 -18.29 4.68 -6.68
C ASN A 121 -16.98 3.85 -6.58
N LYS A 122 -15.99 4.10 -7.44
CA LYS A 122 -14.72 3.34 -7.44
C LYS A 122 -13.53 4.13 -6.94
N ASN A 123 -13.61 5.46 -6.92
CA ASN A 123 -12.48 6.32 -6.61
C ASN A 123 -12.81 7.33 -5.52
N ILE A 124 -11.79 7.70 -4.75
CA ILE A 124 -11.77 8.87 -3.89
C ILE A 124 -11.17 10.03 -4.69
N ILE A 125 -11.83 11.17 -4.65
CA ILE A 125 -11.38 12.43 -5.25
C ILE A 125 -11.11 13.41 -4.11
N ILE A 126 -9.87 13.89 -4.03
CA ILE A 126 -9.45 14.98 -3.16
C ILE A 126 -9.23 16.20 -4.03
N LYS A 127 -9.89 17.30 -3.70
CA LYS A 127 -9.67 18.59 -4.35
C LYS A 127 -9.64 19.71 -3.31
N THR A 128 -9.15 20.87 -3.73
CA THR A 128 -9.10 22.07 -2.89
C THR A 128 -9.98 23.17 -3.47
N LYS A 129 -10.60 23.99 -2.62
CA LYS A 129 -11.44 25.13 -3.07
C LYS A 129 -10.65 26.12 -3.92
N ASN A 130 -9.40 26.37 -3.55
CA ASN A 130 -8.47 27.23 -4.29
C ASN A 130 -7.83 26.56 -5.53
N LYS A 131 -8.23 25.33 -5.88
CA LYS A 131 -7.77 24.57 -7.07
C LYS A 131 -6.25 24.31 -7.11
N LYS A 132 -5.56 24.35 -5.97
CA LYS A 132 -4.10 24.11 -5.88
C LYS A 132 -3.72 22.64 -5.82
N TYR A 133 -4.67 21.78 -5.50
CA TYR A 133 -4.48 20.34 -5.38
C TYR A 133 -5.70 19.59 -5.88
N TYR A 134 -5.44 18.54 -6.67
CA TYR A 134 -6.41 17.57 -7.14
C TYR A 134 -5.73 16.18 -7.17
N LYS A 135 -6.38 15.16 -6.63
CA LYS A 135 -5.95 13.77 -6.76
C LYS A 135 -7.16 12.85 -6.79
N LYS A 136 -7.19 11.94 -7.77
CA LYS A 136 -8.17 10.85 -7.87
C LYS A 136 -7.42 9.53 -7.73
N PHE A 137 -7.90 8.64 -6.88
CA PHE A 137 -7.29 7.34 -6.64
C PHE A 137 -8.34 6.32 -6.20
N SER A 138 -8.11 5.04 -6.51
CA SER A 138 -8.94 3.95 -6.05
C SER A 138 -8.38 3.32 -4.77
N ILE A 139 -9.14 2.39 -4.18
CA ILE A 139 -8.67 1.51 -3.12
C ILE A 139 -8.47 0.12 -3.74
N PRO A 140 -7.24 -0.30 -4.05
CA PRO A 140 -6.98 -1.57 -4.74
C PRO A 140 -7.61 -2.78 -4.05
N ASP A 141 -7.65 -2.78 -2.72
CA ASP A 141 -8.28 -3.85 -1.93
C ASP A 141 -9.80 -3.94 -2.16
N MET A 142 -10.47 -2.79 -2.30
CA MET A 142 -11.90 -2.75 -2.64
C MET A 142 -12.15 -3.22 -4.07
N GLU A 143 -11.30 -2.80 -5.02
CA GLU A 143 -11.38 -3.25 -6.42
C GLU A 143 -11.19 -4.77 -6.52
N ARG A 144 -10.16 -5.31 -5.86
CA ARG A 144 -9.92 -6.77 -5.77
C ARG A 144 -11.09 -7.51 -5.14
N ALA A 145 -11.73 -6.92 -4.14
CA ALA A 145 -12.91 -7.48 -3.49
C ALA A 145 -14.22 -7.28 -4.29
N GLY A 146 -14.21 -6.45 -5.33
CA GLY A 146 -15.39 -6.09 -6.11
C GLY A 146 -16.39 -5.20 -5.36
N LEU A 147 -15.90 -4.37 -4.42
CA LEU A 147 -16.72 -3.53 -3.55
C LEU A 147 -16.72 -2.08 -4.02
N TYR A 148 -17.88 -1.44 -3.91
CA TYR A 148 -18.04 -0.01 -4.17
C TYR A 148 -17.74 0.83 -2.92
N LEU A 149 -17.25 2.04 -3.14
CA LEU A 149 -16.97 3.02 -2.12
C LEU A 149 -18.24 3.75 -1.68
N GLN A 150 -18.30 4.13 -0.40
CA GLN A 150 -19.41 4.89 0.18
C GLN A 150 -18.87 6.16 0.85
N GLN A 151 -19.51 7.30 0.58
CA GLN A 151 -19.08 8.60 1.10
C GLN A 151 -19.03 8.65 2.63
N ASN A 152 -20.01 8.05 3.31
CA ASN A 152 -20.12 8.07 4.77
C ASN A 152 -19.01 7.29 5.50
N GLN A 153 -18.21 6.48 4.78
CA GLN A 153 -17.07 5.76 5.35
C GLN A 153 -15.78 6.60 5.33
N THR A 154 -15.81 7.79 4.72
CA THR A 154 -14.66 8.70 4.64
C THR A 154 -14.57 9.59 5.88
N GLN A 155 -13.35 9.81 6.36
CA GLN A 155 -13.03 10.69 7.48
C GLN A 155 -11.77 11.49 7.16
N LEU A 156 -11.74 12.75 7.59
CA LEU A 156 -10.63 13.67 7.31
C LEU A 156 -10.07 14.24 8.61
N ALA A 157 -8.76 14.37 8.66
CA ALA A 157 -8.06 15.15 9.66
C ALA A 157 -6.92 15.91 8.99
N HIS A 158 -6.54 17.07 9.54
CA HIS A 158 -5.42 17.85 9.03
C HIS A 158 -4.62 18.38 10.21
N ALA A 159 -3.30 18.14 10.16
CA ALA A 159 -2.36 18.64 11.16
C ALA A 159 -0.95 18.65 10.55
N ASN A 160 -0.08 19.57 10.99
CA ASN A 160 1.34 19.63 10.59
C ASN A 160 1.55 19.55 9.06
N ASN A 161 0.81 20.37 8.30
CA ASN A 161 0.82 20.40 6.83
C ASN A 161 0.55 19.03 6.17
N THR A 162 -0.18 18.16 6.85
CA THR A 162 -0.51 16.81 6.39
C THR A 162 -2.01 16.59 6.45
N LEU A 163 -2.61 16.34 5.29
CA LEU A 163 -3.99 15.85 5.20
C LEU A 163 -3.98 14.33 5.42
N ILE A 164 -4.79 13.87 6.36
CA ILE A 164 -5.04 12.46 6.62
C ILE A 164 -6.44 12.15 6.10
N VAL A 165 -6.51 11.30 5.09
CA VAL A 165 -7.77 10.76 4.57
C VAL A 165 -7.90 9.33 5.02
N SER A 166 -8.96 9.01 5.75
CA SER A 166 -9.25 7.65 6.21
C SER A 166 -10.53 7.14 5.57
N TYR A 167 -10.55 5.87 5.19
CA TYR A 167 -11.72 5.15 4.73
C TYR A 167 -11.89 3.90 5.58
N LYS A 168 -13.04 3.76 6.24
CA LYS A 168 -13.32 2.61 7.11
C LYS A 168 -13.37 1.33 6.29
N LYS A 169 -12.60 0.32 6.72
CA LYS A 169 -12.60 -1.00 6.07
C LYS A 169 -13.97 -1.66 6.28
N PRO A 170 -14.64 -2.12 5.21
CA PRO A 170 -15.86 -2.90 5.37
C PRO A 170 -15.52 -4.30 5.92
N GLU A 171 -16.51 -4.99 6.47
CA GLU A 171 -16.30 -6.28 7.13
C GLU A 171 -15.71 -7.35 6.22
N GLU A 172 -16.06 -7.32 4.94
CA GLU A 172 -15.58 -8.24 3.91
C GLU A 172 -14.07 -8.14 3.74
N ILE A 173 -13.53 -6.91 3.79
CA ILE A 173 -12.09 -6.66 3.75
C ILE A 173 -11.44 -7.17 5.03
N LEU A 174 -12.01 -6.86 6.20
CA LEU A 174 -11.46 -7.31 7.48
C LEU A 174 -11.41 -8.84 7.58
N LYS A 175 -12.47 -9.52 7.09
CA LYS A 175 -12.52 -10.99 6.99
C LYS A 175 -11.45 -11.51 6.03
N LEU A 176 -11.28 -10.88 4.87
CA LEU A 176 -10.25 -11.25 3.90
C LEU A 176 -8.84 -11.09 4.46
N GLU A 177 -8.54 -9.96 5.09
CA GLU A 177 -7.24 -9.70 5.74
C GLU A 177 -6.93 -10.76 6.80
N LYS A 178 -7.93 -11.15 7.61
CA LYS A 178 -7.79 -12.23 8.59
C LYS A 178 -7.44 -13.57 7.92
N LEU A 179 -8.13 -13.93 6.84
CA LEU A 179 -7.87 -15.18 6.11
C LEU A 179 -6.48 -15.19 5.45
N VAL A 180 -6.07 -14.07 4.86
CA VAL A 180 -4.71 -13.91 4.31
C VAL A 180 -3.68 -14.08 5.42
N HIS A 181 -3.92 -13.47 6.58
CA HIS A 181 -3.03 -13.59 7.72
C HIS A 181 -2.92 -15.03 8.27
N GLU A 182 -4.04 -15.75 8.35
CA GLU A 182 -4.05 -17.17 8.71
C GLU A 182 -3.27 -18.04 7.71
N GLU A 183 -3.33 -17.71 6.42
CA GLU A 183 -2.53 -18.39 5.39
C GLU A 183 -1.03 -18.10 5.53
N ILE A 184 -0.67 -16.85 5.81
CA ILE A 184 0.71 -16.42 6.06
C ILE A 184 1.32 -17.18 7.25
N LYS A 185 0.54 -17.41 8.32
CA LYS A 185 1.00 -18.15 9.50
C LYS A 185 1.39 -19.60 9.22
N LYS A 186 0.81 -20.22 8.19
CA LYS A 186 1.14 -21.61 7.81
C LYS A 186 2.49 -21.72 7.11
N MET A 187 3.04 -20.60 6.63
CA MET A 187 4.31 -20.58 5.92
C MET A 187 5.46 -20.81 6.90
N LYS A 188 6.37 -21.72 6.53
CA LYS A 188 7.69 -21.79 7.18
C LYS A 188 8.45 -20.52 6.81
N ALA A 189 8.93 -19.81 7.82
CA ALA A 189 9.72 -18.61 7.63
C ALA A 189 11.17 -18.91 8.02
N SER A 190 12.10 -18.58 7.13
CA SER A 190 13.52 -18.55 7.46
C SER A 190 13.81 -17.34 8.35
N ARG A 191 14.78 -17.47 9.26
CA ARG A 191 15.29 -16.37 10.09
C ARG A 191 16.69 -15.98 9.64
N ASP A 192 17.15 -14.79 10.06
CA ASP A 192 18.53 -14.36 9.83
C ASP A 192 19.50 -15.41 10.39
N GLY A 193 20.34 -15.96 9.53
CA GLY A 193 21.30 -17.04 9.85
C GLY A 193 20.90 -18.45 9.38
N ASP A 194 19.68 -18.68 8.89
CA ASP A 194 19.24 -20.01 8.41
C ASP A 194 19.64 -20.31 6.95
N VAL A 195 20.22 -19.35 6.24
CA VAL A 195 20.64 -19.49 4.84
C VAL A 195 22.15 -19.68 4.79
N ASP A 196 22.59 -20.93 4.92
CA ASP A 196 23.96 -21.30 4.57
C ASP A 196 24.13 -21.10 3.05
N CYS A 197 24.66 -19.95 2.66
CA CYS A 197 25.23 -19.80 1.32
C CYS A 197 26.43 -20.74 1.25
N ASN A 198 26.27 -21.91 0.65
CA ASN A 198 27.42 -22.70 0.20
C ASN A 198 28.10 -21.91 -0.92
N PRO A 199 29.33 -21.41 -0.73
CA PRO A 199 30.07 -20.79 -1.82
C PRO A 199 30.38 -21.86 -2.87
N SER A 200 30.06 -21.55 -4.12
CA SER A 200 30.43 -22.31 -5.31
C SER A 200 31.94 -22.30 -5.56
#